data_AF-A0A967PW68-F1
#
_entry.id   AF-A0A967PW68-F1
#
_cell.length_a   1.000
_cell.length_b   1.000
_cell.length_c   1.000
_cell.angle_alpha   90.00
_cell.angle_beta   90.00
_cell.angle_gamma   90.00
#
_symmetry.space_group_name_H-M   'P 1'
#
loop_
_entity.id
_entity.type
_entity.pdbx_description
1 polymer ?
#
loop_
_entity_poly.entity_id
_entity_poly.type
_entity_poly.pdbx_seq_one_letter_code
_entity_poly.pdbx_strand_id
1 'polypeptide(L)'
;VKKRTRQAVENVARELVELYAIRVSEEGHAFPDDTLWQKELEASFAYEDTPDQAKAVDEVKKDMESSRSMDRLICGDVGYGKTEVAIRAAFKAVIDGKQVAVLVPTTILAQQHYNTFRERLANFPVNIEVL
;
A
#
# COMPACT_ATOMS: atom_id res chain seq x y z
N VAL A 1 -21.28 -32.05 4.21
CA VAL A 1 -20.49 -31.00 3.51
C VAL A 1 -21.17 -29.63 3.56
N LYS A 2 -22.41 -29.46 3.06
CA LYS A 2 -23.13 -28.16 3.02
C LYS A 2 -23.19 -27.36 4.34
N LYS A 3 -23.48 -28.00 5.49
CA LYS A 3 -23.58 -27.29 6.79
C LYS A 3 -22.23 -26.74 7.29
N ARG A 4 -21.13 -27.51 7.12
CA ARG A 4 -19.78 -27.08 7.51
C ARG A 4 -19.28 -25.94 6.64
N THR A 5 -19.50 -26.02 5.32
CA THR A 5 -19.15 -24.93 4.39
C THR A 5 -19.93 -23.65 4.70
N ARG A 6 -21.24 -23.76 4.95
CA ARG A 6 -22.06 -22.61 5.33
C ARG A 6 -21.58 -21.96 6.64
N GLN A 7 -21.28 -22.76 7.66
CA GLN A 7 -20.75 -22.26 8.91
C GLN A 7 -19.41 -21.54 8.73
N ALA A 8 -18.52 -22.07 7.88
CA ALA A 8 -17.24 -21.43 7.60
C ALA A 8 -17.42 -20.06 6.92
N VAL A 9 -18.32 -19.95 5.95
CA VAL A 9 -18.64 -18.67 5.29
C VAL A 9 -19.25 -17.68 6.29
N GLU A 10 -20.19 -18.13 7.13
CA GLU A 10 -20.81 -17.28 8.16
C GLU A 10 -19.78 -16.79 9.19
N ASN A 11 -18.79 -17.62 9.55
CA ASN A 11 -17.71 -17.21 10.45
C ASN A 11 -16.82 -16.12 9.84
N VAL A 12 -16.34 -16.32 8.59
CA VAL A 12 -15.50 -15.34 7.90
C VAL A 12 -16.24 -14.01 7.71
N ALA A 13 -17.52 -14.06 7.32
CA ALA A 13 -18.32 -12.85 7.15
C ALA A 13 -18.45 -12.06 8.46
N ARG A 14 -18.69 -12.75 9.58
CA ARG A 14 -18.74 -12.13 10.91
C ARG A 14 -17.41 -11.50 11.31
N GLU A 15 -16.30 -12.23 11.13
CA GLU A 15 -14.96 -11.72 11.44
C GLU A 15 -14.62 -10.45 10.64
N LEU A 16 -14.99 -10.41 9.36
CA LEU A 16 -14.80 -9.22 8.53
C LEU A 16 -15.65 -8.04 9.01
N VAL A 17 -16.92 -8.27 9.36
CA VAL A 17 -17.82 -7.21 9.87
C VAL A 17 -17.30 -6.65 11.19
N GLU A 18 -16.84 -7.51 12.10
CA GLU A 18 -16.25 -7.10 13.37
C GLU A 18 -14.98 -6.26 13.15
N LEU A 19 -14.10 -6.69 12.23
CA LEU A 19 -12.90 -5.93 11.87
C LEU A 19 -13.24 -4.54 11.30
N TYR A 20 -14.22 -4.45 10.40
CA TYR A 20 -14.64 -3.16 9.84
C TYR A 20 -15.27 -2.25 10.89
N ALA A 21 -16.05 -2.79 11.82
CA ALA A 21 -16.63 -2.02 12.91
C ALA A 21 -15.53 -1.36 13.77
N ILE A 22 -14.49 -2.12 14.13
CA ILE A 22 -13.33 -1.62 14.88
C ILE A 22 -12.62 -0.51 14.09
N ARG A 23 -12.31 -0.76 12.81
CA ARG A 23 -11.59 0.22 11.95
C ARG A 23 -12.35 1.52 11.72
N VAL A 24 -13.69 1.47 11.71
CA VAL A 24 -14.53 2.68 11.55
C VAL A 24 -14.64 3.45 12.88
N SER A 25 -14.57 2.75 14.01
CA SER A 25 -14.63 3.39 15.33
C SER A 25 -13.32 4.00 15.80
N GLU A 26 -12.18 3.49 15.31
CA GLU A 26 -10.85 4.00 15.65
C GLU A 26 -10.44 5.16 14.74
N GLU A 27 -9.86 6.20 15.34
CA GLU A 27 -9.25 7.30 14.60
C GLU A 27 -7.89 6.84 14.06
N GLY A 28 -7.76 6.85 12.73
CA GLY A 28 -6.52 6.52 12.04
C GLY A 28 -5.53 7.69 12.03
N HIS A 29 -4.36 7.47 11.43
CA HIS A 29 -3.38 8.52 11.20
C HIS A 29 -3.59 9.12 9.81
N ALA A 30 -4.02 10.38 9.75
CA ALA A 30 -4.11 11.13 8.50
C ALA A 30 -2.72 11.63 8.07
N PHE A 31 -2.21 11.09 6.98
CA PHE A 31 -0.95 11.53 6.39
C PHE A 31 -1.10 12.95 5.78
N PRO A 32 -0.05 13.79 5.79
CA PRO A 32 -0.11 15.12 5.22
C PRO A 32 -0.13 15.09 3.68
N ASP A 33 -0.47 16.22 3.08
CA ASP A 33 -0.39 16.45 1.63
C ASP A 33 1.02 16.15 1.07
N ASP A 34 1.08 15.88 -0.23
CA ASP A 34 2.34 15.56 -0.91
C ASP A 34 3.38 16.68 -0.85
N THR A 35 4.59 16.30 -0.44
CA THR A 35 5.75 17.18 -0.41
C THR A 35 6.40 17.32 -1.79
N LEU A 36 7.38 18.21 -1.91
CA LEU A 36 8.19 18.32 -3.13
C LEU A 36 8.90 17.00 -3.46
N TRP A 37 9.43 16.30 -2.44
CA TRP A 37 10.08 15.01 -2.62
C TRP A 37 9.13 13.94 -3.17
N GLN A 38 7.87 13.94 -2.75
CA GLN A 38 6.88 13.00 -3.30
C GLN A 38 6.70 13.23 -4.82
N LYS A 39 6.62 14.50 -5.24
CA LYS A 39 6.51 14.86 -6.66
C LYS A 39 7.78 14.52 -7.44
N GLU A 40 8.95 14.70 -6.84
CA GLU A 40 10.24 14.31 -7.44
C GLU A 40 10.35 12.79 -7.60
N LEU A 41 9.95 12.02 -6.60
CA LEU A 41 9.89 10.55 -6.69
C LEU A 41 8.99 10.12 -7.85
N GLU A 42 7.81 10.71 -7.96
CA GLU A 42 6.84 10.41 -9.02
C GLU A 42 7.36 10.78 -10.40
N ALA A 43 7.96 11.97 -10.54
CA ALA A 43 8.57 12.43 -11.79
C ALA A 43 9.81 11.61 -12.19
N SER A 44 10.48 10.95 -11.24
CA SER A 44 11.63 10.08 -11.52
C SER A 44 11.23 8.71 -12.08
N PHE A 45 9.93 8.39 -12.14
CA PHE A 45 9.46 7.14 -12.73
C PHE A 45 9.64 7.18 -14.25
N ALA A 46 10.31 6.16 -14.81
CA ALA A 46 10.71 6.14 -16.21
C ALA A 46 9.57 5.88 -17.20
N TYR A 47 8.38 5.54 -16.70
CA TYR A 47 7.22 5.21 -17.51
C TYR A 47 6.10 6.21 -17.23
N GLU A 48 5.27 6.47 -18.25
CA GLU A 48 4.05 7.24 -18.07
C GLU A 48 2.98 6.34 -17.43
N ASP A 49 2.32 6.86 -16.40
CA ASP A 49 1.24 6.14 -15.74
C ASP A 49 0.04 5.99 -16.70
N THR A 50 -0.55 4.80 -16.72
CA THR A 50 -1.86 4.63 -17.37
C THR A 50 -2.95 5.36 -16.56
N PRO A 51 -4.10 5.70 -17.18
CA PRO A 51 -5.21 6.33 -16.45
C PRO A 51 -5.65 5.56 -15.20
N ASP A 52 -5.63 4.22 -15.25
CA ASP A 52 -6.00 3.37 -14.11
C ASP A 52 -4.92 3.40 -13.01
N GLN A 53 -3.63 3.48 -13.38
CA GLN A 53 -2.54 3.63 -12.42
C GLN A 53 -2.60 4.98 -11.71
N ALA A 54 -2.77 6.07 -12.47
CA ALA A 54 -2.91 7.42 -11.91
C ALA A 54 -4.09 7.49 -10.95
N LYS A 55 -5.25 6.94 -11.35
CA LYS A 55 -6.43 6.84 -10.49
C LYS A 55 -6.15 6.02 -9.22
N ALA A 56 -5.49 4.88 -9.34
CA ALA A 56 -5.16 4.05 -8.18
C ALA A 56 -4.22 4.78 -7.19
N VAL A 57 -3.24 5.52 -7.70
CA VAL A 57 -2.33 6.34 -6.87
C VAL A 57 -3.10 7.44 -6.15
N ASP A 58 -3.95 8.19 -6.85
CA ASP A 58 -4.76 9.26 -6.26
C ASP A 58 -5.71 8.72 -5.18
N GLU A 59 -6.35 7.59 -5.43
CA GLU A 59 -7.25 6.96 -4.47
C GLU A 59 -6.50 6.44 -3.23
N VAL A 60 -5.32 5.86 -3.39
CA VAL A 60 -4.47 5.45 -2.27
C VAL A 60 -4.06 6.66 -1.43
N LYS A 61 -3.59 7.75 -2.06
CA LYS A 61 -3.18 8.96 -1.33
C LYS A 61 -4.34 9.59 -0.57
N LYS A 62 -5.51 9.70 -1.19
CA LYS A 62 -6.73 10.20 -0.52
C LYS A 62 -7.12 9.36 0.69
N ASP A 63 -7.02 8.05 0.59
CA ASP A 63 -7.30 7.18 1.72
C ASP A 63 -6.25 7.34 2.83
N MET A 64 -4.96 7.55 2.48
CA MET A 64 -3.90 7.83 3.44
C MET A 64 -4.07 9.21 4.12
N GLU A 65 -4.57 10.21 3.42
CA GLU A 65 -4.83 11.56 3.96
C GLU A 65 -6.09 11.64 4.83
N SER A 66 -6.87 10.55 4.89
CA SER A 66 -8.08 10.45 5.70
C SER A 66 -7.77 10.14 7.16
N SER A 67 -8.60 10.68 8.06
CA SER A 67 -8.67 10.26 9.47
C SER A 67 -9.14 8.81 9.68
N ARG A 68 -9.56 8.10 8.63
CA ARG A 68 -9.96 6.69 8.68
C ARG A 68 -8.81 5.80 8.26
N SER A 69 -8.62 4.70 8.98
CA SER A 69 -7.65 3.68 8.59
C SER A 69 -7.92 3.14 7.19
N MET A 70 -6.96 3.30 6.27
CA MET A 70 -7.04 2.78 4.91
C MET A 70 -7.06 1.24 4.90
N ASP A 71 -7.98 0.68 4.10
CA ASP A 71 -8.05 -0.76 3.79
C ASP A 71 -8.42 -0.94 2.32
N ARG A 72 -7.40 -0.96 1.45
CA ARG A 72 -7.56 -0.93 -0.01
C ARG A 72 -6.89 -2.12 -0.67
N LEU A 73 -7.61 -2.72 -1.62
CA LEU A 73 -7.09 -3.77 -2.50
C LEU A 73 -6.83 -3.21 -3.90
N ILE A 74 -5.58 -3.30 -4.35
CA ILE A 74 -5.20 -2.97 -5.73
C ILE A 74 -5.11 -4.26 -6.55
N CYS A 75 -5.97 -4.39 -7.56
CA CYS A 75 -5.99 -5.51 -8.49
C CYS A 75 -5.42 -5.10 -9.85
N GLY A 76 -4.65 -6.00 -10.47
CA GLY A 76 -4.12 -5.79 -11.82
C GLY A 76 -3.16 -6.92 -12.21
N ASP A 77 -2.91 -7.09 -13.50
CA ASP A 77 -2.05 -8.16 -13.99
C ASP A 77 -0.57 -7.94 -13.67
N VAL A 78 0.25 -8.97 -13.85
CA VAL A 78 1.71 -8.88 -13.70
C VAL A 78 2.24 -7.82 -14.67
N GLY A 79 3.10 -6.91 -14.18
CA GLY A 79 3.67 -5.82 -14.97
C GLY A 79 2.86 -4.51 -14.98
N TYR A 80 1.64 -4.47 -14.42
CA TYR A 80 0.79 -3.26 -14.41
C TYR A 80 1.18 -2.22 -13.36
N GLY A 81 2.44 -2.18 -12.90
CA GLY A 81 2.92 -1.11 -12.02
C GLY A 81 2.36 -1.09 -10.58
N LYS A 82 1.74 -2.19 -10.10
CA LYS A 82 1.27 -2.29 -8.69
C LYS A 82 2.36 -1.97 -7.67
N THR A 83 3.60 -2.38 -7.96
CA THR A 83 4.76 -2.10 -7.12
C THR A 83 5.04 -0.60 -7.02
N GLU A 84 4.83 0.16 -8.10
CA GLU A 84 5.04 1.62 -8.09
C GLU A 84 4.00 2.31 -7.21
N VAL A 85 2.73 1.88 -7.26
CA VAL A 85 1.68 2.38 -6.34
C VAL A 85 2.08 2.15 -4.88
N ALA A 86 2.60 0.96 -4.56
CA ALA A 86 3.07 0.63 -3.21
C ALA A 86 4.29 1.45 -2.79
N ILE A 87 5.24 1.70 -3.69
CA ILE A 87 6.44 2.53 -3.42
C ILE A 87 6.04 3.98 -3.12
N ARG A 88 5.12 4.57 -3.91
CA ARG A 88 4.65 5.94 -3.69
C ARG A 88 3.93 6.09 -2.34
N ALA A 89 3.09 5.11 -1.99
CA ALA A 89 2.43 5.07 -0.68
C ALA A 89 3.43 4.90 0.47
N ALA A 90 4.39 3.98 0.32
CA ALA A 90 5.42 3.76 1.32
C ALA A 90 6.26 5.02 1.54
N PHE A 91 6.65 5.70 0.47
CA PHE A 91 7.44 6.92 0.56
C PHE A 91 6.68 8.05 1.27
N LYS A 92 5.40 8.26 0.94
CA LYS A 92 4.54 9.23 1.64
C LYS A 92 4.52 8.97 3.15
N ALA A 93 4.42 7.71 3.56
CA ALA A 93 4.44 7.35 4.98
C ALA A 93 5.81 7.59 5.65
N VAL A 94 6.91 7.26 4.97
CA VAL A 94 8.27 7.45 5.50
C VAL A 94 8.63 8.93 5.65
N ILE A 95 8.23 9.77 4.70
CA ILE A 95 8.49 11.22 4.77
C ILE A 95 7.72 11.89 5.91
N ASP A 96 6.57 11.33 6.30
CA ASP A 96 5.83 11.73 7.50
C ASP A 96 6.41 11.12 8.81
N GLY A 97 7.58 10.48 8.74
CA GLY A 97 8.26 9.91 9.90
C GLY A 97 7.66 8.60 10.42
N LYS A 98 6.81 7.92 9.63
CA LYS A 98 6.28 6.60 9.96
C LYS A 98 7.14 5.48 9.37
N GLN A 99 7.02 4.29 9.94
CA GLN A 99 7.65 3.08 9.40
C GLN A 99 6.70 2.34 8.47
N VAL A 100 7.25 1.65 7.47
CA VAL A 100 6.49 0.85 6.50
C VAL A 100 6.97 -0.59 6.55
N ALA A 101 6.02 -1.53 6.53
CA ALA A 101 6.28 -2.96 6.40
C ALA A 101 5.66 -3.49 5.09
N VAL A 102 6.45 -4.22 4.31
CA VAL A 102 5.99 -4.90 3.08
C VAL A 102 6.07 -6.41 3.31
N LEU A 103 4.92 -7.05 3.43
CA LEU A 103 4.81 -8.49 3.68
C LEU A 103 4.59 -9.24 2.35
N VAL A 104 5.41 -10.25 2.10
CA VAL A 104 5.38 -11.06 0.87
C VAL A 104 5.51 -12.55 1.19
N PRO A 105 5.00 -13.45 0.33
CA PRO A 105 4.88 -14.87 0.68
C PRO A 105 6.17 -15.69 0.49
N THR A 106 7.18 -15.17 -0.22
CA THR A 106 8.41 -15.91 -0.51
C THR A 106 9.64 -15.01 -0.42
N THR A 107 10.79 -15.60 -0.09
CA THR A 107 12.09 -14.90 -0.05
C THR A 107 12.52 -14.35 -1.40
N ILE A 108 12.15 -15.01 -2.50
CA ILE A 108 12.39 -14.51 -3.87
C ILE A 108 11.65 -13.18 -4.09
N LEU A 109 10.36 -13.11 -3.72
CA LEU A 109 9.61 -11.86 -3.81
C LEU A 109 10.16 -10.80 -2.85
N ALA A 110 10.60 -11.18 -1.65
CA ALA A 110 11.22 -10.26 -0.70
C ALA A 110 12.46 -9.60 -1.30
N GLN A 111 13.34 -10.40 -1.93
CA GLN A 111 14.53 -9.89 -2.61
C GLN A 111 14.18 -9.00 -3.81
N GLN A 112 13.16 -9.38 -4.60
CA GLN A 112 12.71 -8.56 -5.73
C GLN A 112 12.21 -7.19 -5.27
N HIS A 113 11.32 -7.15 -4.27
CA HIS A 113 10.83 -5.90 -3.71
C HIS A 113 11.97 -5.08 -3.08
N TYR A 114 12.87 -5.71 -2.31
CA TYR A 114 14.04 -5.03 -1.74
C TYR A 114 14.86 -4.31 -2.81
N ASN A 115 15.19 -4.98 -3.91
CA ASN A 115 15.96 -4.40 -5.00
C ASN A 115 15.23 -3.21 -5.64
N THR A 116 13.95 -3.37 -6.00
CA THR A 116 13.16 -2.31 -6.62
C THR A 116 12.98 -1.10 -5.69
N PHE A 117 12.70 -1.33 -4.41
CA PHE A 117 12.57 -0.27 -3.41
C PHE A 117 13.89 0.49 -3.24
N ARG A 118 15.02 -0.22 -3.14
CA ARG A 118 16.35 0.40 -3.04
C ARG A 118 16.72 1.22 -4.26
N GLU A 119 16.40 0.73 -5.45
CA GLU A 119 16.65 1.46 -6.70
C GLU A 119 15.78 2.71 -6.80
N ARG A 120 14.46 2.58 -6.62
CA ARG A 120 13.51 3.69 -6.74
C ARG A 120 13.73 4.78 -5.69
N LEU A 121 14.13 4.41 -4.48
CA LEU A 121 14.34 5.35 -3.37
C LEU A 121 15.81 5.73 -3.16
N ALA A 122 16.72 5.38 -4.08
CA ALA A 122 18.16 5.60 -3.94
C ALA A 122 18.58 7.06 -3.70
N ASN A 123 17.81 8.01 -4.22
CA ASN A 123 18.08 9.44 -4.12
C ASN A 123 17.51 10.08 -2.84
N PHE A 124 16.87 9.28 -1.98
CA PHE A 124 16.20 9.77 -0.77
C PHE A 124 16.83 9.14 0.48
N PRO A 125 16.80 9.84 1.62
CA PRO A 125 17.37 9.36 2.88
C PRO A 125 16.46 8.30 3.55
N VAL A 126 16.19 7.19 2.86
CA VAL A 126 15.33 6.10 3.33
C VAL A 126 16.16 4.84 3.51
N ASN A 127 16.14 4.28 4.71
CA ASN A 127 16.77 2.99 5.00
C ASN A 127 15.79 1.86 4.68
N ILE A 128 16.26 0.87 3.91
CA ILE A 128 15.46 -0.25 3.44
C ILE A 128 16.22 -1.52 3.75
N GLU A 129 15.57 -2.43 4.46
CA GLU A 129 16.14 -3.71 4.89
C GLU A 129 15.17 -4.85 4.57
N VAL A 130 15.72 -6.06 4.41
CA VAL A 130 14.96 -7.30 4.27
C VAL A 130 15.36 -8.25 5.40
N LEU A 131 14.37 -8.88 6.04
CA LEU A 131 14.55 -9.81 7.16
C LEU A 131 14.55 -11.26 6.70
#